data_AF-A0A0F0DSP0-F1
#
_entry.id   AF-A0A0F0DSP0-F1
#
_cell.length_a   1.000
_cell.length_b   1.000
_cell.length_c   1.000
_cell.angle_alpha   90.00
_cell.angle_beta   90.00
_cell.angle_gamma   90.00
#
_symmetry.space_group_name_H-M   'P 1'
#
loop_
_entity.id
_entity.type
_entity.pdbx_description
1 polymer ?
#
loop_
_entity_poly.entity_id
_entity_poly.type
_entity_poly.pdbx_seq_one_letter_code
_entity_poly.pdbx_strand_id
1 'polypeptide(L)'
;MTAPDYFIKARHVRFDWKDTPIQWIPGDPSSTHIINILNLLFPAGELWFCRVYNKALPLITDAKLRSDAEGFLRQEAVHSRSHGGVLAHYYKDHGIDTQPFTKRLDWLFSKVLGEQPLGLKIGHTRFWLRQQLGIIAALEHFFGYLGNWVLNAKGLDAAHADPVMLDLLRWHGAEEVEHRTVAFDIFRHMGGSYLERCFHMLTTILLLLYFLVTGFRFMYKRDPGAGKFPGFIRGWWHGSRRNCLPSFWKMLGAALRYFRPSYTPHHEGSTEQALAYLETSPAAQAAAHGGNWVRDRA
;
A
#
# COMPACT_ATOMS: atom_id res chain seq x y z
N MET A 1 24.15 15.40 5.00
CA MET A 1 24.77 14.07 5.08
C MET A 1 23.92 13.14 4.22
N THR A 2 24.40 12.83 3.02
CA THR A 2 23.81 11.77 2.18
C THR A 2 23.92 10.47 2.96
N ALA A 3 22.80 9.78 3.18
CA ALA A 3 22.86 8.44 3.76
C ALA A 3 23.83 7.58 2.91
N PRO A 4 24.71 6.78 3.54
CA PRO A 4 25.64 5.91 2.82
C PRO A 4 24.86 4.96 1.90
N ASP A 5 25.54 4.36 0.92
CA ASP A 5 25.07 3.44 -0.13
C ASP A 5 24.08 2.36 0.35
N TYR A 6 22.87 2.78 0.68
CA TYR A 6 21.79 1.93 1.12
C TYR A 6 21.01 1.47 -0.10
N PHE A 7 20.96 0.17 -0.28
CA PHE A 7 20.18 -0.50 -1.31
C PHE A 7 18.89 -1.02 -0.72
N ILE A 8 17.79 -0.71 -1.38
CA ILE A 8 16.47 -1.25 -1.03
C ILE A 8 16.49 -2.76 -1.25
N LYS A 9 16.09 -3.53 -0.22
CA LYS A 9 16.14 -5.00 -0.22
C LYS A 9 14.76 -5.59 0.01
N ALA A 10 14.34 -6.47 -0.89
CA ALA A 10 13.11 -7.24 -0.69
C ALA A 10 13.31 -8.37 0.32
N ARG A 11 12.38 -8.49 1.25
CA ARG A 11 12.36 -9.54 2.28
C ARG A 11 11.27 -10.53 1.92
N HIS A 12 11.64 -11.79 1.68
CA HIS A 12 10.71 -12.83 1.25
C HIS A 12 9.91 -13.41 2.43
N VAL A 13 9.02 -12.60 2.99
CA VAL A 13 8.20 -12.95 4.15
C VAL A 13 7.04 -13.90 3.81
N ARG A 14 6.53 -14.59 4.83
CA ARG A 14 5.30 -15.38 4.80
C ARG A 14 4.55 -15.18 6.11
N PHE A 15 3.23 -15.21 6.02
CA PHE A 15 2.32 -15.07 7.15
C PHE A 15 1.39 -16.28 7.21
N ASP A 16 0.94 -16.63 8.43
CA ASP A 16 -0.05 -17.68 8.69
C ASP A 16 -1.21 -17.07 9.48
N TRP A 17 -2.39 -17.08 8.88
CA TRP A 17 -3.60 -16.44 9.40
C TRP A 17 -4.61 -17.42 9.98
N LYS A 18 -4.21 -18.68 10.17
CA LYS A 18 -5.10 -19.75 10.64
C LYS A 18 -5.91 -19.37 11.89
N ASP A 19 -5.27 -18.66 12.82
CA ASP A 19 -5.88 -18.26 14.11
C ASP A 19 -6.29 -16.77 14.14
N THR A 20 -6.11 -16.03 13.03
CA THR A 20 -6.47 -14.62 12.94
C THR A 20 -7.99 -14.47 12.81
N PRO A 21 -8.68 -13.74 13.70
CA PRO A 21 -10.13 -13.56 13.63
C PRO A 21 -10.56 -12.55 12.56
N ILE A 22 -11.81 -12.64 12.06
CA ILE A 22 -12.41 -11.69 11.10
C ILE A 22 -12.22 -10.24 11.54
N GLN A 23 -12.48 -9.99 12.83
CA GLN A 23 -12.25 -8.73 13.52
C GLN A 23 -10.92 -8.79 14.28
N TRP A 24 -9.83 -8.65 13.53
CA TRP A 24 -8.48 -8.66 14.09
C TRP A 24 -8.16 -7.46 14.97
N ILE A 25 -9.02 -6.43 15.03
CA ILE A 25 -9.04 -5.45 16.11
C ILE A 25 -10.25 -5.75 17.02
N PRO A 26 -10.02 -6.30 18.23
CA PRO A 26 -11.09 -6.69 19.13
C PRO A 26 -12.11 -5.57 19.41
N GLY A 27 -13.39 -5.88 19.12
CA GLY A 27 -14.50 -4.95 19.34
C GLY A 27 -14.44 -3.68 18.48
N ASP A 28 -13.70 -3.69 17.37
CA ASP A 28 -13.64 -2.58 16.42
C ASP A 28 -13.76 -3.04 14.95
N PRO A 29 -14.97 -3.45 14.51
CA PRO A 29 -15.20 -3.81 13.11
C PRO A 29 -14.97 -2.62 12.16
N SER A 30 -15.11 -1.37 12.64
CA SER A 30 -14.91 -0.19 11.79
C SER A 30 -13.44 -0.04 11.40
N SER A 31 -12.54 -0.01 12.39
CA SER A 31 -11.10 0.11 12.13
C SER A 31 -10.59 -1.11 11.37
N THR A 32 -11.00 -2.32 11.77
CA THR A 32 -10.66 -3.58 11.09
C THR A 32 -11.00 -3.49 9.59
N HIS A 33 -12.25 -3.18 9.26
CA HIS A 33 -12.70 -3.23 7.87
C HIS A 33 -12.28 -2.04 7.03
N ILE A 34 -11.96 -0.89 7.63
CA ILE A 34 -11.35 0.23 6.89
C ILE A 34 -9.92 -0.13 6.47
N ILE A 35 -9.10 -0.68 7.39
CA ILE A 35 -7.73 -1.08 7.07
C ILE A 35 -7.72 -2.25 6.08
N ASN A 36 -8.64 -3.21 6.23
CA ASN A 36 -8.76 -4.37 5.36
C ASN A 36 -8.99 -4.04 3.88
N ILE A 37 -9.45 -2.83 3.55
CA ILE A 37 -9.60 -2.42 2.14
C ILE A 37 -8.24 -2.34 1.46
N LEU A 38 -7.18 -2.00 2.20
CA LEU A 38 -5.82 -1.97 1.69
C LEU A 38 -5.39 -3.38 1.27
N ASN A 39 -5.72 -4.42 2.07
CA ASN A 39 -5.51 -5.83 1.70
C ASN A 39 -6.24 -6.23 0.39
N LEU A 40 -7.37 -5.58 0.07
CA LEU A 40 -8.07 -5.82 -1.20
C LEU A 40 -7.43 -5.07 -2.37
N LEU A 41 -6.85 -3.90 -2.11
CA LEU A 41 -6.33 -2.97 -3.11
C LEU A 41 -4.92 -3.35 -3.56
N PHE A 42 -4.03 -3.62 -2.60
CA PHE A 42 -2.60 -3.86 -2.82
C PHE A 42 -2.31 -4.94 -3.87
N PRO A 43 -2.93 -6.13 -3.86
CA PRO A 43 -2.55 -7.18 -4.81
C PRO A 43 -2.69 -6.76 -6.27
N ALA A 44 -3.81 -6.14 -6.64
CA ALA A 44 -4.05 -5.69 -8.01
C ALA A 44 -3.23 -4.43 -8.35
N GLY A 45 -3.10 -3.51 -7.39
CA GLY A 45 -2.37 -2.24 -7.54
C GLY A 45 -0.87 -2.43 -7.72
N GLU A 46 -0.24 -3.24 -6.87
CA GLU A 46 1.21 -3.44 -6.85
C GLU A 46 1.66 -4.34 -8.01
N LEU A 47 0.83 -5.30 -8.45
CA LEU A 47 1.06 -5.99 -9.73
C LEU A 47 1.02 -4.99 -10.90
N TRP A 48 0.15 -3.99 -10.84
CA TRP A 48 0.12 -2.92 -11.83
C TRP A 48 1.36 -2.03 -11.72
N PHE A 49 1.82 -1.68 -10.52
CA PHE A 49 3.09 -0.95 -10.32
C PHE A 49 4.23 -1.71 -10.99
N CYS A 50 4.33 -3.02 -10.75
CA CYS A 50 5.34 -3.87 -11.35
C CYS A 50 5.33 -3.80 -12.89
N ARG A 51 4.14 -3.87 -13.52
CA ARG A 51 4.02 -3.78 -14.99
C ARG A 51 4.44 -2.41 -15.54
N VAL A 52 4.08 -1.33 -14.85
CA VAL A 52 4.44 0.04 -15.24
C VAL A 52 5.95 0.25 -15.08
N TYR A 53 6.52 -0.22 -13.97
CA TYR A 53 7.94 -0.02 -13.63
C TYR A 53 8.85 -0.82 -14.55
N ASN A 54 8.48 -2.04 -14.93
CA ASN A 54 9.23 -2.81 -15.93
C ASN A 54 9.38 -2.06 -17.28
N LYS A 55 8.43 -1.19 -17.63
CA LYS A 55 8.53 -0.32 -18.82
C LYS A 55 9.34 0.95 -18.58
N ALA A 56 9.31 1.47 -17.36
CA ALA A 56 10.06 2.67 -16.97
C ALA A 56 11.55 2.37 -16.77
N LEU A 57 11.91 1.21 -16.22
CA LEU A 57 13.28 0.82 -15.87
C LEU A 57 14.30 1.03 -17.00
N PRO A 58 14.06 0.61 -18.26
CA PRO A 58 15.00 0.85 -19.37
C PRO A 58 15.20 2.33 -19.72
N LEU A 59 14.31 3.21 -19.27
CA LEU A 59 14.30 4.65 -19.56
C LEU A 59 14.96 5.48 -18.43
N ILE A 60 15.30 4.84 -17.30
CA ILE A 60 15.99 5.49 -16.18
C ILE A 60 17.49 5.51 -16.48
N THR A 61 18.05 6.72 -16.57
CA THR A 61 19.47 6.93 -16.90
C THR A 61 20.33 7.15 -15.65
N ASP A 62 19.74 7.55 -14.54
CA ASP A 62 20.44 7.67 -13.26
C ASP A 62 20.63 6.27 -12.63
N ALA A 63 21.89 5.91 -12.37
CA ALA A 63 22.23 4.57 -11.91
C ALA A 63 21.69 4.26 -10.50
N LYS A 64 21.64 5.26 -9.61
CA LYS A 64 21.11 5.08 -8.24
C LYS A 64 19.60 4.92 -8.28
N LEU A 65 18.91 5.79 -9.00
CA LEU A 65 17.46 5.72 -9.18
C LEU A 65 17.05 4.40 -9.83
N ARG A 66 17.81 3.91 -10.80
CA ARG A 66 17.57 2.60 -11.40
C ARG A 66 17.73 1.47 -10.37
N SER A 67 18.80 1.49 -9.58
CA SER A 67 18.99 0.51 -8.51
C SER A 67 17.87 0.54 -7.48
N ASP A 68 17.39 1.73 -7.11
CA ASP A 68 16.29 1.90 -6.16
C ASP A 68 14.95 1.43 -6.75
N ALA A 69 14.70 1.72 -8.03
CA ALA A 69 13.54 1.24 -8.77
C ALA A 69 13.52 -0.30 -8.87
N GLU A 70 14.67 -0.95 -9.03
CA GLU A 70 14.79 -2.41 -9.00
C GLU A 70 14.54 -2.98 -7.60
N GLY A 71 15.00 -2.30 -6.54
CA GLY A 71 14.72 -2.69 -5.15
C GLY A 71 13.22 -2.59 -4.84
N PHE A 72 12.62 -1.43 -5.13
CA PHE A 72 11.18 -1.17 -5.06
C PHE A 72 10.38 -2.26 -5.77
N LEU A 73 10.69 -2.54 -7.04
CA LEU A 73 9.98 -3.55 -7.83
C LEU A 73 9.98 -4.94 -7.16
N ARG A 74 11.09 -5.30 -6.50
CA ARG A 74 11.20 -6.58 -5.78
C ARG A 74 10.36 -6.56 -4.49
N GLN A 75 10.33 -5.45 -3.74
CA GLN A 75 9.48 -5.29 -2.55
C GLN A 75 8.00 -5.37 -2.92
N GLU A 76 7.55 -4.57 -3.91
CA GLU A 76 6.18 -4.58 -4.43
C GLU A 76 5.70 -5.96 -4.87
N ALA A 77 6.57 -6.74 -5.51
CA ALA A 77 6.23 -8.10 -5.90
C ALA A 77 5.98 -9.02 -4.69
N VAL A 78 6.68 -8.79 -3.57
CA VAL A 78 6.45 -9.52 -2.32
C VAL A 78 5.24 -8.98 -1.56
N HIS A 79 5.05 -7.65 -1.50
CA HIS A 79 3.85 -7.00 -0.94
C HIS A 79 2.59 -7.61 -1.57
N SER A 80 2.57 -7.65 -2.91
CA SER A 80 1.42 -8.10 -3.67
C SER A 80 1.07 -9.56 -3.38
N ARG A 81 2.09 -10.43 -3.30
CA ARG A 81 1.89 -11.84 -2.94
C ARG A 81 1.42 -12.00 -1.49
N SER A 82 1.96 -11.22 -0.57
CA SER A 82 1.62 -11.30 0.86
C SER A 82 0.17 -10.87 1.11
N HIS A 83 -0.24 -9.73 0.53
CA HIS A 83 -1.64 -9.29 0.56
C HIS A 83 -2.57 -10.20 -0.25
N GLY A 84 -2.08 -10.79 -1.35
CA GLY A 84 -2.78 -11.82 -2.11
C GLY A 84 -3.06 -13.07 -1.26
N GLY A 85 -2.16 -13.42 -0.34
CA GLY A 85 -2.36 -14.47 0.65
C GLY A 85 -3.53 -14.18 1.60
N VAL A 86 -3.73 -12.92 1.99
CA VAL A 86 -4.91 -12.51 2.79
C VAL A 86 -6.21 -12.78 2.03
N LEU A 87 -6.23 -12.55 0.71
CA LEU A 87 -7.38 -12.87 -0.14
C LEU A 87 -7.59 -14.38 -0.30
N ALA A 88 -6.52 -15.13 -0.54
CA ALA A 88 -6.58 -16.54 -0.91
C ALA A 88 -6.76 -17.49 0.29
N HIS A 89 -6.26 -17.10 1.47
CA HIS A 89 -6.26 -17.91 2.68
C HIS A 89 -7.18 -17.31 3.74
N TYR A 90 -6.82 -16.15 4.31
CA TYR A 90 -7.57 -15.55 5.42
C TYR A 90 -9.06 -15.35 5.10
N TYR A 91 -9.42 -14.65 4.02
CA TYR A 91 -10.84 -14.46 3.71
C TYR A 91 -11.55 -15.74 3.26
N LYS A 92 -10.83 -16.66 2.61
CA LYS A 92 -11.39 -17.95 2.20
C LYS A 92 -11.74 -18.80 3.41
N ASP A 93 -10.87 -18.87 4.40
CA ASP A 93 -11.05 -19.63 5.63
C ASP A 93 -12.20 -19.07 6.49
N HIS A 94 -12.42 -17.74 6.41
CA HIS A 94 -13.57 -17.07 7.02
C HIS A 94 -14.85 -17.09 6.16
N GLY A 95 -14.84 -17.75 4.99
CA GLY A 95 -16.01 -17.84 4.11
C GLY A 95 -16.44 -16.51 3.47
N ILE A 96 -15.54 -15.53 3.38
CA ILE A 96 -15.81 -14.19 2.85
C ILE A 96 -15.41 -14.11 1.37
N ASP A 97 -16.39 -14.01 0.47
CA ASP A 97 -16.12 -13.76 -0.95
C ASP A 97 -15.81 -12.28 -1.23
N THR A 98 -14.55 -12.02 -1.60
CA THR A 98 -14.01 -10.71 -1.95
C THR A 98 -14.05 -10.41 -3.47
N GLN A 99 -14.31 -11.42 -4.31
CA GLN A 99 -14.25 -11.32 -5.77
C GLN A 99 -15.10 -10.18 -6.37
N PRO A 100 -16.33 -9.90 -5.91
CA PRO A 100 -17.13 -8.83 -6.49
C PRO A 100 -16.52 -7.44 -6.30
N PHE A 101 -15.65 -7.26 -5.29
CA PHE A 101 -14.91 -6.02 -5.09
C PHE A 101 -13.59 -6.03 -5.85
N THR A 102 -12.79 -7.10 -5.74
CA THR A 102 -11.47 -7.18 -6.40
C THR A 102 -11.58 -7.11 -7.92
N LYS A 103 -12.64 -7.67 -8.55
CA LYS A 103 -12.88 -7.51 -9.99
C LYS A 103 -12.99 -6.06 -10.45
N ARG A 104 -13.45 -5.15 -9.59
CA ARG A 104 -13.51 -3.71 -9.91
C ARG A 104 -12.13 -3.06 -9.89
N LEU A 105 -11.29 -3.48 -8.95
CA LEU A 105 -9.89 -3.06 -8.88
C LEU A 105 -9.11 -3.63 -10.07
N ASP A 106 -9.30 -4.90 -10.40
CA ASP A 106 -8.70 -5.53 -11.59
C ASP A 106 -9.09 -4.78 -12.86
N TRP A 107 -10.37 -4.41 -13.00
CA TRP A 107 -10.83 -3.60 -14.13
C TRP A 107 -10.18 -2.21 -14.16
N LEU A 108 -10.10 -1.52 -13.01
CA LEU A 108 -9.41 -0.22 -12.93
C LEU A 108 -7.96 -0.33 -13.40
N PHE A 109 -7.19 -1.25 -12.84
CA PHE A 109 -5.76 -1.36 -13.11
C PHE A 109 -5.42 -2.00 -14.46
N SER A 110 -6.34 -2.75 -15.07
CA SER A 110 -6.13 -3.37 -16.39
C SER A 110 -6.73 -2.58 -17.55
N LYS A 111 -7.89 -1.95 -17.37
CA LYS A 111 -8.64 -1.28 -18.45
C LYS A 111 -8.58 0.24 -18.39
N VAL A 112 -8.54 0.84 -17.20
CA VAL A 112 -8.49 2.30 -17.07
C VAL A 112 -7.05 2.79 -17.00
N LEU A 113 -6.25 2.16 -16.13
CA LEU A 113 -4.85 2.51 -15.89
C LEU A 113 -3.88 1.57 -16.60
N GLY A 114 -4.38 0.62 -17.40
CA GLY A 114 -3.55 -0.38 -18.07
C GLY A 114 -2.89 0.08 -19.37
N GLU A 115 -2.54 -0.87 -20.24
CA GLU A 115 -1.78 -0.62 -21.48
C GLU A 115 -2.62 -0.11 -22.66
N GLN A 116 -3.94 -0.18 -22.55
CA GLN A 116 -4.87 0.33 -23.55
C GLN A 116 -6.00 1.04 -22.81
N PRO A 117 -5.74 2.24 -22.23
CA PRO A 117 -6.68 2.90 -21.34
C PRO A 117 -7.99 3.18 -22.08
N LEU A 118 -9.07 2.53 -21.67
CA LEU A 118 -10.39 2.61 -22.29
C LEU A 118 -10.40 2.37 -23.82
N GLY A 119 -9.47 1.53 -24.31
CA GLY A 119 -9.32 1.23 -25.74
C GLY A 119 -8.57 2.30 -26.55
N LEU A 120 -8.00 3.32 -25.91
CA LEU A 120 -7.21 4.35 -26.57
C LEU A 120 -5.83 3.79 -26.96
N LYS A 121 -5.35 4.16 -28.16
CA LYS A 121 -4.04 3.75 -28.71
C LYS A 121 -2.86 4.58 -28.14
N ILE A 122 -2.92 4.99 -26.88
CA ILE A 122 -1.89 5.81 -26.24
C ILE A 122 -1.02 5.04 -25.26
N GLY A 123 -1.38 3.79 -24.90
CA GLY A 123 -0.78 3.17 -23.72
C GLY A 123 0.65 2.64 -23.87
N HIS A 124 1.22 2.71 -25.06
CA HIS A 124 2.66 2.51 -25.31
C HIS A 124 3.44 3.82 -25.44
N THR A 125 2.79 4.98 -25.27
CA THR A 125 3.47 6.28 -25.37
C THR A 125 4.22 6.60 -24.07
N ARG A 126 5.34 7.33 -24.20
CA ARG A 126 6.05 7.91 -23.04
C ARG A 126 5.15 8.83 -22.21
N PHE A 127 4.24 9.54 -22.88
CA PHE A 127 3.23 10.37 -22.22
C PHE A 127 2.36 9.54 -21.26
N TRP A 128 1.74 8.46 -21.74
CA TRP A 128 0.88 7.62 -20.90
C TRP A 128 1.63 6.96 -19.76
N LEU A 129 2.83 6.43 -20.04
CA LEU A 129 3.69 5.85 -19.01
C LEU A 129 3.96 6.86 -17.88
N ARG A 130 4.23 8.12 -18.22
CA ARG A 130 4.41 9.19 -17.24
C ARG A 130 3.14 9.52 -16.45
N GLN A 131 1.95 9.44 -17.07
CA GLN A 131 0.68 9.60 -16.34
C GLN A 131 0.46 8.47 -15.33
N GLN A 132 0.78 7.23 -15.70
CA GLN A 132 0.72 6.08 -14.80
C GLN A 132 1.67 6.26 -13.62
N LEU A 133 2.93 6.64 -13.88
CA LEU A 133 3.92 6.94 -12.85
C LEU A 133 3.49 8.07 -11.92
N GLY A 134 2.79 9.08 -12.43
CA GLY A 134 2.24 10.16 -11.61
C GLY A 134 1.15 9.70 -10.64
N ILE A 135 0.30 8.76 -11.05
CA ILE A 135 -0.68 8.11 -10.16
C ILE A 135 0.02 7.22 -9.13
N ILE A 136 1.04 6.45 -9.53
CA ILE A 136 1.83 5.63 -8.59
C ILE A 136 2.48 6.52 -7.55
N ALA A 137 3.19 7.59 -7.95
CA ALA A 137 3.80 8.53 -7.01
C ALA A 137 2.80 9.15 -6.01
N ALA A 138 1.56 9.40 -6.45
CA ALA A 138 0.50 9.89 -5.56
C ALA A 138 -0.03 8.82 -4.59
N LEU A 139 -0.15 7.56 -5.03
CA LEU A 139 -0.52 6.43 -4.17
C LEU A 139 0.56 6.17 -3.11
N GLU A 140 1.82 6.11 -3.55
CA GLU A 140 3.00 5.90 -2.71
C GLU A 140 3.17 6.98 -1.64
N HIS A 141 2.77 8.23 -1.92
CA HIS A 141 2.73 9.26 -0.88
C HIS A 141 1.75 8.91 0.25
N PHE A 142 0.57 8.37 -0.07
CA PHE A 142 -0.36 7.91 0.95
C PHE A 142 0.17 6.66 1.66
N PHE A 143 0.77 5.73 0.93
CA PHE A 143 1.29 4.49 1.51
C PHE A 143 2.49 4.73 2.41
N GLY A 144 3.43 5.59 2.03
CA GLY A 144 4.51 6.05 2.91
C GLY A 144 4.00 6.77 4.17
N TYR A 145 2.97 7.63 4.04
CA TYR A 145 2.33 8.25 5.22
C TYR A 145 1.67 7.21 6.14
N LEU A 146 0.93 6.25 5.57
CA LEU A 146 0.26 5.19 6.32
C LEU A 146 1.26 4.21 6.94
N GLY A 147 2.36 3.93 6.26
CA GLY A 147 3.48 3.14 6.73
C GLY A 147 4.12 3.77 7.96
N ASN A 148 4.46 5.05 7.88
CA ASN A 148 4.93 5.78 9.06
C ASN A 148 3.87 5.83 10.18
N TRP A 149 2.59 5.96 9.86
CA TRP A 149 1.52 5.94 10.87
C TRP A 149 1.43 4.58 11.58
N VAL A 150 1.43 3.46 10.87
CA VAL A 150 1.20 2.13 11.45
C VAL A 150 2.38 1.67 12.33
N LEU A 151 3.60 2.08 11.98
CA LEU A 151 4.78 1.89 12.83
C LEU A 151 4.66 2.61 14.18
N ASN A 152 3.84 3.66 14.26
CA ASN A 152 3.65 4.49 15.44
C ASN A 152 2.23 4.37 16.04
N ALA A 153 1.41 3.42 15.57
CA ALA A 153 -0.01 3.31 15.91
C ALA A 153 -0.24 2.60 17.25
N LYS A 154 0.06 3.30 18.36
CA LYS A 154 -0.12 2.78 19.75
C LYS A 154 -1.56 2.33 20.07
N GLY A 155 -2.56 2.84 19.35
CA GLY A 155 -3.95 2.40 19.52
C GLY A 155 -4.18 0.96 19.08
N LEU A 156 -3.47 0.49 18.04
CA LEU A 156 -3.53 -0.91 17.62
C LEU A 156 -2.93 -1.83 18.67
N ASP A 157 -1.80 -1.44 19.28
CA ASP A 157 -1.17 -2.19 20.36
C ASP A 157 -2.08 -2.24 21.60
N ALA A 158 -2.63 -1.11 22.01
CA ALA A 158 -3.52 -1.00 23.17
C ALA A 158 -4.86 -1.72 22.96
N ALA A 159 -5.29 -1.88 21.72
CA ALA A 159 -6.49 -2.65 21.37
C ALA A 159 -6.24 -4.17 21.31
N HIS A 160 -4.99 -4.62 21.52
CA HIS A 160 -4.59 -6.02 21.35
C HIS A 160 -4.95 -6.55 19.95
N ALA A 161 -4.65 -5.76 18.92
CA ALA A 161 -4.81 -6.19 17.53
C ALA A 161 -4.02 -7.48 17.26
N ASP A 162 -4.55 -8.34 16.38
CA ASP A 162 -3.92 -9.61 16.01
C ASP A 162 -2.45 -9.40 15.57
N PRO A 163 -1.51 -10.14 16.15
CA PRO A 163 -0.09 -9.90 15.92
C PRO A 163 0.34 -10.23 14.48
N VAL A 164 -0.32 -11.18 13.80
CA VAL A 164 0.05 -11.55 12.42
C VAL A 164 -0.41 -10.47 11.45
N MET A 165 -1.64 -9.97 11.59
CA MET A 165 -2.11 -8.82 10.81
C MET A 165 -1.25 -7.59 11.06
N LEU A 166 -0.90 -7.33 12.32
CA LEU A 166 -0.11 -6.16 12.67
C LEU A 166 1.32 -6.24 12.13
N ASP A 167 1.95 -7.42 12.16
CA ASP A 167 3.27 -7.65 11.54
C ASP A 167 3.21 -7.46 10.02
N LEU A 168 2.21 -8.00 9.32
CA LEU A 168 2.01 -7.77 7.89
C LEU A 168 1.94 -6.27 7.56
N LEU A 169 1.09 -5.53 8.28
CA LEU A 169 0.86 -4.11 8.03
C LEU A 169 2.10 -3.26 8.35
N ARG A 170 2.83 -3.58 9.43
CA ARG A 170 4.02 -2.84 9.82
C ARG A 170 5.24 -3.20 8.99
N TRP A 171 5.40 -4.46 8.57
CA TRP A 171 6.45 -4.88 7.64
C TRP A 171 6.29 -4.13 6.32
N HIS A 172 5.11 -4.23 5.69
CA HIS A 172 4.82 -3.50 4.47
C HIS A 172 4.97 -1.99 4.70
N GLY A 173 4.37 -1.46 5.77
CA GLY A 173 4.49 -0.05 6.12
C GLY A 173 5.93 0.45 6.34
N ALA A 174 6.84 -0.40 6.80
CA ALA A 174 8.26 -0.07 6.91
C ALA A 174 8.94 -0.05 5.53
N GLU A 175 8.66 -1.02 4.66
CA GLU A 175 9.16 -1.00 3.27
C GLU A 175 8.61 0.22 2.50
N GLU A 176 7.35 0.61 2.72
CA GLU A 176 6.76 1.86 2.20
C GLU A 176 7.52 3.13 2.62
N VAL A 177 7.99 3.17 3.87
CA VAL A 177 8.82 4.26 4.34
C VAL A 177 10.24 4.14 3.78
N GLU A 178 10.79 2.93 3.66
CA GLU A 178 12.12 2.65 3.11
C GLU A 178 12.27 3.19 1.68
N HIS A 179 11.27 2.96 0.83
CA HIS A 179 11.30 3.33 -0.58
C HIS A 179 10.49 4.59 -0.95
N ARG A 180 10.02 5.35 0.04
CA ARG A 180 9.09 6.49 -0.10
C ARG A 180 9.42 7.53 -1.19
N THR A 181 10.67 7.62 -1.63
CA THR A 181 11.08 8.58 -2.66
C THR A 181 11.07 8.04 -4.08
N VAL A 182 11.15 6.72 -4.25
CA VAL A 182 11.43 6.08 -5.54
C VAL A 182 10.39 6.46 -6.59
N ALA A 183 9.10 6.33 -6.27
CA ALA A 183 8.04 6.62 -7.23
C ALA A 183 7.99 8.09 -7.65
N PHE A 184 8.20 8.99 -6.70
CA PHE A 184 8.26 10.43 -6.95
C PHE A 184 9.46 10.78 -7.85
N ASP A 185 10.62 10.20 -7.55
CA ASP A 185 11.86 10.46 -8.28
C ASP A 185 11.79 9.91 -9.71
N ILE A 186 11.21 8.72 -9.92
CA ILE A 186 10.95 8.17 -11.26
C ILE A 186 9.97 9.06 -12.05
N PHE A 187 8.89 9.51 -11.43
CA PHE A 187 7.94 10.41 -12.08
C PHE A 187 8.63 11.71 -12.54
N ARG A 188 9.47 12.30 -11.70
CA ARG A 188 10.25 13.50 -12.04
C ARG A 188 11.29 13.22 -13.12
N HIS A 189 12.02 12.11 -13.01
CA HIS A 189 13.00 11.66 -14.01
C HIS A 189 12.38 11.51 -15.40
N MET A 190 11.13 11.03 -15.46
CA MET A 190 10.39 10.87 -16.70
C MET A 190 9.82 12.18 -17.27
N GLY A 191 10.12 13.33 -16.66
CA GLY A 191 9.64 14.65 -17.09
C GLY A 191 8.26 15.02 -16.54
N GLY A 192 7.88 14.45 -15.39
CA GLY A 192 6.66 14.81 -14.68
C GLY A 192 6.69 16.25 -14.17
N SER A 193 5.67 17.03 -14.49
CA SER A 193 5.55 18.43 -14.07
C SER A 193 4.80 18.58 -12.73
N TYR A 194 4.92 19.76 -12.11
CA TYR A 194 4.17 20.10 -10.91
C TYR A 194 2.65 20.04 -11.12
N LEU A 195 2.16 20.51 -12.28
CA LEU A 195 0.73 20.51 -12.58
C LEU A 195 0.18 19.09 -12.72
N GLU A 196 0.92 18.21 -13.39
CA GLU A 196 0.56 16.80 -13.50
C GLU A 196 0.58 16.11 -12.14
N ARG A 197 1.58 16.41 -11.31
CA ARG A 197 1.65 15.89 -9.94
C ARG A 197 0.38 16.25 -9.15
N CYS A 198 -0.04 17.52 -9.19
CA CYS A 198 -1.24 17.99 -8.51
C CYS A 198 -2.51 17.35 -9.10
N PHE A 199 -2.59 17.22 -10.42
CA PHE A 199 -3.69 16.54 -11.11
C PHE A 199 -3.80 15.07 -10.66
N HIS A 200 -2.69 14.33 -10.68
CA HIS A 200 -2.66 12.92 -10.28
C HIS A 200 -2.96 12.73 -8.80
N MET A 201 -2.52 13.63 -7.92
CA MET A 201 -2.90 13.62 -6.51
C MET A 201 -4.41 13.79 -6.33
N LEU A 202 -5.03 14.76 -7.02
CA LEU A 202 -6.48 14.94 -6.96
C LEU A 202 -7.24 13.71 -7.47
N THR A 203 -6.83 13.15 -8.61
CA THR A 203 -7.41 11.91 -9.15
C THR A 203 -7.27 10.75 -8.15
N THR A 204 -6.10 10.60 -7.53
CA THR A 204 -5.82 9.55 -6.55
C THR A 204 -6.67 9.70 -5.30
N ILE A 205 -6.85 10.91 -4.77
CA ILE A 205 -7.73 11.18 -3.63
C ILE A 205 -9.16 10.72 -3.94
N LEU A 206 -9.69 11.06 -5.12
CA LEU A 206 -11.05 10.69 -5.51
C LEU A 206 -11.20 9.17 -5.65
N LEU A 207 -10.24 8.50 -6.29
CA LEU A 207 -10.24 7.06 -6.45
C LEU A 207 -10.12 6.33 -5.11
N LEU A 208 -9.14 6.70 -4.28
CA LEU A 208 -8.95 6.10 -2.96
C LEU A 208 -10.17 6.31 -2.08
N LEU A 209 -10.76 7.51 -2.05
CA LEU A 209 -11.97 7.76 -1.27
C LEU A 209 -13.14 6.90 -1.77
N TYR A 210 -13.32 6.76 -3.08
CA TYR A 210 -14.34 5.88 -3.65
C TYR A 210 -14.15 4.42 -3.20
N PHE A 211 -12.94 3.87 -3.33
CA PHE A 211 -12.67 2.48 -2.95
C PHE A 211 -12.69 2.27 -1.43
N LEU A 212 -12.26 3.24 -0.63
CA LEU A 212 -12.36 3.18 0.83
C LEU A 212 -13.82 3.21 1.30
N VAL A 213 -14.66 4.10 0.76
CA VAL A 213 -16.07 4.18 1.16
C VAL A 213 -16.83 2.92 0.73
N THR A 214 -16.66 2.51 -0.53
CA THR A 214 -17.39 1.36 -1.08
C THR A 214 -16.88 0.03 -0.55
N GLY A 215 -15.56 -0.10 -0.37
CA GLY A 215 -14.89 -1.26 0.21
C GLY A 215 -15.24 -1.44 1.69
N PHE A 216 -15.27 -0.34 2.46
CA PHE A 216 -15.67 -0.39 3.86
C PHE A 216 -17.07 -0.96 3.99
N ARG A 217 -18.02 -0.40 3.24
CA ARG A 217 -19.41 -0.89 3.23
C ARG A 217 -19.51 -2.33 2.73
N PHE A 218 -18.67 -2.72 1.76
CA PHE A 218 -18.64 -4.08 1.20
C PHE A 218 -18.19 -5.12 2.23
N MET A 219 -17.10 -4.83 2.95
CA MET A 219 -16.52 -5.72 3.97
C MET A 219 -17.38 -5.77 5.22
N TYR A 220 -17.86 -4.62 5.69
CA TYR A 220 -18.71 -4.55 6.89
C TYR A 220 -20.00 -5.37 6.74
N LYS A 221 -20.55 -5.47 5.52
CA LYS A 221 -21.74 -6.29 5.24
C LYS A 221 -21.47 -7.79 5.22
N ARG A 222 -20.22 -8.20 5.09
CA ARG A 222 -19.78 -9.61 5.02
C ARG A 222 -19.27 -10.13 6.35
N ASP A 223 -19.09 -9.26 7.33
CA ASP A 223 -18.77 -9.67 8.70
C ASP A 223 -20.08 -9.91 9.48
N PRO A 224 -20.38 -11.16 9.86
CA PRO A 224 -21.59 -11.48 10.63
C PRO A 224 -21.59 -10.83 12.03
N GLY A 225 -20.42 -10.50 12.57
CA GLY A 225 -20.25 -9.88 13.89
C GLY A 225 -20.21 -8.35 13.89
N ALA A 226 -20.28 -7.68 12.73
CA ALA A 226 -20.10 -6.22 12.65
C ALA A 226 -21.34 -5.42 13.07
N GLY A 227 -22.53 -6.03 13.07
CA GLY A 227 -23.79 -5.34 13.35
C GLY A 227 -24.18 -4.31 12.28
N LYS A 228 -24.78 -3.17 12.69
CA LYS A 228 -25.28 -2.16 11.75
C LYS A 228 -24.16 -1.25 11.23
N PHE A 229 -24.06 -1.10 9.92
CA PHE A 229 -23.08 -0.22 9.28
C PHE A 229 -23.20 1.24 9.78
N PRO A 230 -22.15 1.82 10.40
CA PRO A 230 -22.21 3.16 10.99
C PRO A 230 -22.08 4.30 9.98
N GLY A 231 -21.70 4.00 8.73
CA GLY A 231 -21.29 4.99 7.74
C GLY A 231 -19.79 5.29 7.80
N PHE A 232 -19.20 5.69 6.68
CA PHE A 232 -17.75 5.88 6.55
C PHE A 232 -17.19 6.95 7.51
N ILE A 233 -17.80 8.14 7.54
CA ILE A 233 -17.33 9.26 8.37
C ILE A 233 -17.35 8.87 9.86
N ARG A 234 -18.46 8.28 10.33
CA ARG A 234 -18.63 7.89 11.73
C ARG A 234 -17.68 6.74 12.10
N GLY A 235 -17.53 5.73 11.23
CA GLY A 235 -16.60 4.62 11.43
C GLY A 235 -15.15 5.10 11.54
N TRP A 236 -14.72 5.96 10.60
CA TRP A 236 -13.39 6.56 10.64
C TRP A 236 -13.16 7.39 11.90
N TRP A 237 -14.12 8.22 12.27
CA TRP A 237 -14.03 9.07 13.46
C TRP A 237 -13.87 8.26 14.75
N HIS A 238 -14.66 7.19 14.93
CA HIS A 238 -14.55 6.30 16.09
C HIS A 238 -13.19 5.61 16.15
N GLY A 239 -12.72 5.03 15.04
CA GLY A 239 -11.41 4.40 14.97
C GLY A 239 -10.27 5.38 15.23
N SER A 240 -10.37 6.61 14.71
CA SER A 240 -9.39 7.66 14.97
C SER A 240 -9.36 8.09 16.43
N ARG A 241 -10.52 8.16 17.13
CA ARG A 241 -10.56 8.46 18.57
C ARG A 241 -9.93 7.38 19.43
N ARG A 242 -9.96 6.13 18.96
CA ARG A 242 -9.26 4.99 19.59
C ARG A 242 -7.78 4.90 19.19
N ASN A 243 -7.30 5.79 18.32
CA ASN A 243 -5.97 5.72 17.69
C ASN A 243 -5.72 4.43 16.88
N CYS A 244 -6.78 3.73 16.46
CA CYS A 244 -6.72 2.56 15.58
C CYS A 244 -6.80 2.93 14.09
N LEU A 245 -7.12 4.19 13.78
CA LEU A 245 -7.04 4.78 12.44
C LEU A 245 -6.29 6.11 12.48
N PRO A 246 -5.70 6.56 11.36
CA PRO A 246 -5.08 7.88 11.31
C PRO A 246 -6.12 8.98 11.51
N SER A 247 -5.69 10.05 12.18
CA SER A 247 -6.50 11.26 12.29
C SER A 247 -6.84 11.81 10.91
N PHE A 248 -8.13 12.13 10.70
CA PHE A 248 -8.60 12.76 9.47
C PHE A 248 -7.80 14.03 9.13
N TRP A 249 -7.53 14.89 10.13
CA TRP A 249 -6.78 16.12 9.93
C TRP A 249 -5.32 15.87 9.59
N LYS A 250 -4.69 14.84 10.15
CA LYS A 250 -3.32 14.46 9.80
C LYS A 250 -3.24 13.88 8.38
N MET A 251 -4.23 13.09 7.98
CA MET A 251 -4.33 12.55 6.62
C MET A 251 -4.59 13.65 5.58
N LEU A 252 -5.49 14.60 5.88
CA LEU A 252 -5.68 15.79 5.05
C LEU A 252 -4.40 16.62 4.98
N GLY A 253 -3.71 16.83 6.10
CA GLY A 253 -2.43 17.51 6.15
C GLY A 253 -1.37 16.81 5.28
N ALA A 254 -1.32 15.48 5.28
CA ALA A 254 -0.46 14.71 4.40
C ALA A 254 -0.80 14.93 2.92
N ALA A 255 -2.08 14.84 2.54
CA ALA A 255 -2.52 15.13 1.18
C ALA A 255 -2.14 16.56 0.75
N LEU A 256 -2.38 17.56 1.60
CA LEU A 256 -2.07 18.97 1.32
C LEU A 256 -0.56 19.24 1.19
N ARG A 257 0.31 18.52 1.93
CA ARG A 257 1.77 18.65 1.76
C ARG A 257 2.22 18.33 0.34
N TYR A 258 1.63 17.34 -0.30
CA TYR A 258 1.98 16.92 -1.67
C TYR A 258 1.72 18.01 -2.72
N PHE A 259 0.77 18.92 -2.46
CA PHE A 259 0.48 20.06 -3.33
C PHE A 259 1.50 21.21 -3.20
N ARG A 260 2.46 21.18 -2.26
CA ARG A 260 3.45 22.26 -2.13
C ARG A 260 4.45 22.20 -3.30
N PRO A 261 4.78 23.30 -4.01
CA PRO A 261 5.73 23.27 -5.12
C PRO A 261 7.10 22.69 -4.76
N SER A 262 7.58 22.95 -3.54
CA SER A 262 8.84 22.43 -3.00
C SER A 262 8.74 21.04 -2.37
N TYR A 263 7.59 20.37 -2.47
CA TYR A 263 7.40 19.05 -1.86
C TYR A 263 8.41 18.03 -2.37
N THR A 264 8.96 17.28 -1.43
CA THR A 264 9.74 16.06 -1.62
C THR A 264 9.36 15.03 -0.53
N PRO A 265 9.28 13.73 -0.86
CA PRO A 265 8.95 12.67 0.09
C PRO A 265 10.06 12.36 1.11
N HIS A 266 11.27 12.93 1.02
CA HIS A 266 12.37 12.61 1.95
C HIS A 266 12.00 12.78 3.43
N HIS A 267 11.08 13.70 3.74
CA HIS A 267 10.63 14.00 5.10
C HIS A 267 9.40 13.20 5.57
N GLU A 268 8.85 12.32 4.73
CA GLU A 268 7.69 11.49 5.07
C GLU A 268 8.13 10.21 5.81
N GLY A 269 8.37 10.31 7.11
CA GLY A 269 8.86 9.19 7.93
C GLY A 269 10.38 9.08 7.99
N SER A 270 10.89 8.03 8.62
CA SER A 270 12.32 7.82 8.87
C SER A 270 12.79 6.46 8.35
N THR A 271 13.79 6.47 7.47
CA THR A 271 14.44 5.23 6.98
C THR A 271 15.08 4.46 8.14
N GLU A 272 15.67 5.16 9.12
CA GLU A 272 16.24 4.53 10.31
C GLU A 272 15.17 3.80 11.13
N GLN A 273 14.01 4.43 11.34
CA GLN A 273 12.89 3.79 12.06
C GLN A 273 12.36 2.57 11.29
N ALA A 274 12.19 2.70 9.98
CA ALA A 274 11.74 1.61 9.13
C ALA A 274 12.70 0.41 9.21
N LEU A 275 14.00 0.66 9.06
CA LEU A 275 15.02 -0.39 9.15
C LEU A 275 15.07 -1.04 10.53
N ALA A 276 15.02 -0.25 11.60
CA ALA A 276 14.97 -0.77 12.96
C ALA A 276 13.73 -1.65 13.20
N TYR A 277 12.59 -1.30 12.62
CA TYR A 277 11.41 -2.18 12.68
C TYR A 277 11.62 -3.47 11.88
N LEU A 278 12.15 -3.38 10.65
CA LEU A 278 12.39 -4.53 9.79
C LEU A 278 13.38 -5.54 10.39
N GLU A 279 14.31 -5.08 11.24
CA GLU A 279 15.19 -5.93 12.04
C GLU A 279 14.47 -6.67 13.18
N THR A 280 13.27 -6.25 13.57
CA THR A 280 12.51 -6.86 14.68
C THR A 280 11.20 -7.51 14.24
N SER A 281 10.77 -7.29 12.99
CA SER A 281 9.59 -7.95 12.42
C SER A 281 9.75 -9.48 12.46
N PRO A 282 8.84 -10.21 13.12
CA PRO A 282 8.86 -11.68 13.14
C PRO A 282 8.95 -12.30 11.74
N ALA A 283 8.14 -11.83 10.79
CA ALA A 283 8.15 -12.37 9.43
C ALA A 283 9.45 -12.04 8.68
N ALA A 284 10.02 -10.84 8.86
CA ALA A 284 11.30 -10.47 8.25
C ALA A 284 12.48 -11.27 8.83
N GLN A 285 12.50 -11.47 10.15
CA GLN A 285 13.50 -12.31 10.82
C GLN A 285 13.41 -13.76 10.36
N ALA A 286 12.20 -14.33 10.28
CA ALA A 286 12.00 -15.67 9.75
C ALA A 286 12.53 -15.82 8.31
N ALA A 287 12.30 -14.82 7.46
CA ALA A 287 12.82 -14.80 6.09
C ALA A 287 14.36 -14.72 6.03
N ALA A 288 15.00 -13.94 6.93
CA ALA A 288 16.45 -13.77 6.96
C ALA A 288 17.20 -15.04 7.41
N HIS A 289 16.60 -15.87 8.28
CA HIS A 289 17.21 -17.09 8.82
C HIS A 289 16.78 -18.38 8.07
N GLY A 290 16.34 -18.26 6.81
CA GLY A 290 16.03 -19.42 5.96
C GLY A 290 14.67 -20.09 6.22
N GLY A 291 13.77 -19.44 6.95
CA GLY A 291 12.45 -19.96 7.30
C GLY A 291 11.51 -20.07 6.09
N ASN A 292 11.29 -21.32 5.65
CA ASN A 292 10.23 -21.80 4.74
C ASN A 292 10.25 -21.35 3.27
N TRP A 293 11.41 -21.38 2.61
CA TRP A 293 11.47 -21.48 1.14
C TRP A 293 11.29 -22.94 0.70
N VAL A 294 10.07 -23.49 0.81
CA VAL A 294 9.71 -24.68 0.01
C VAL A 294 9.22 -24.14 -1.31
N ARG A 295 10.06 -24.25 -2.34
CA ARG A 295 9.65 -24.04 -3.73
C ARG A 295 8.54 -25.06 -3.97
N ASP A 296 7.28 -24.63 -4.05
CA ASP A 296 6.19 -25.49 -4.49
C ASP A 296 6.66 -26.17 -5.78
N ARG A 297 6.90 -27.49 -5.70
CA ARG A 297 7.20 -28.28 -6.88
C ARG A 297 5.90 -28.39 -7.66
N ALA A 298 5.99 -28.07 -8.95
CA ALA A 298 4.93 -28.20 -9.95
C ALA A 298 4.26 -29.57 -9.93
#